data_AF-A0A7V7E982-F1
#
_entry.id   AF-A0A7V7E982-F1
#
_cell.length_a   1.000
_cell.length_b   1.000
_cell.length_c   1.000
_cell.angle_alpha   90.00
_cell.angle_beta   90.00
_cell.angle_gamma   90.00
#
_symmetry.space_group_name_H-M   'P 1'
#
loop_
_entity.id
_entity.type
_entity.pdbx_description
1 polymer ?
#
loop_
_entity_poly.entity_id
_entity_poly.type
_entity_poly.pdbx_seq_one_letter_code
_entity_poly.pdbx_strand_id
1 'polypeptide(L)' 'MAEPEMFTEISALLGAIGKAFELTGDDAVKAIEAGHITLTMKTDDSGQHFVEVDYQGMTAQIYHGAIRHAPISASG' A
#
# COMPACT_ATOMS: atom_id res chain seq x y z
N MET A 1 13.80 -7.07 22.50
CA MET A 1 14.01 -5.73 21.94
C MET A 1 13.59 -5.79 20.49
N ALA A 2 12.28 -5.74 20.26
CA ALA A 2 11.78 -5.24 18.99
C ALA A 2 11.47 -3.74 19.22
N GLU A 3 10.84 -3.06 18.25
CA GLU A 3 9.77 -2.08 18.54
C GLU A 3 9.88 -0.63 18.02
N PRO A 4 11.02 -0.01 17.69
CA PRO A 4 10.98 1.29 17.01
C PRO A 4 11.10 1.19 15.48
N GLU A 5 12.00 0.34 14.97
CA GLU A 5 12.29 0.27 13.53
C GLU A 5 11.13 -0.34 12.75
N MET A 6 10.62 -1.51 13.19
CA MET A 6 9.45 -2.13 12.56
C MET A 6 8.20 -1.24 12.63
N PHE A 7 8.00 -0.53 13.73
CA PHE A 7 6.87 0.41 13.86
C PHE A 7 7.01 1.60 12.91
N THR A 8 8.24 2.06 12.68
CA THR A 8 8.54 3.13 11.72
C THR A 8 8.28 2.66 10.29
N GLU A 9 8.67 1.44 9.93
CA GLU A 9 8.41 0.87 8.60
C GLU A 9 6.91 0.67 8.35
N ILE A 10 6.17 0.16 9.34
CA ILE A 10 4.71 0.02 9.25
C ILE A 10 4.06 1.41 9.10
N SER A 11 4.49 2.39 9.88
CA SER A 11 3.95 3.76 9.78
C SER A 11 4.25 4.39 8.41
N ALA A 12 5.43 4.14 7.86
CA ALA A 12 5.80 4.60 6.52
C ALA A 12 4.93 3.93 5.44
N LEU A 13 4.67 2.63 5.56
CA LEU A 13 3.78 1.90 4.67
C LEU A 13 2.35 2.44 4.74
N LEU A 14 1.79 2.62 5.94
CA LEU A 14 0.45 3.20 6.14
C LEU A 14 0.36 4.61 5.54
N GLY A 15 1.40 5.43 5.71
CA GLY A 15 1.48 6.75 5.09
C GLY A 15 1.54 6.69 3.56
N ALA A 16 2.24 5.70 2.99
CA ALA A 16 2.28 5.48 1.54
C ALA A 16 0.93 5.02 0.99
N ILE A 17 0.23 4.13 1.70
CA ILE A 17 -1.14 3.70 1.38
C ILE A 17 -2.09 4.91 1.41
N GLY A 18 -2.02 5.73 2.47
CA GLY A 18 -2.82 6.95 2.58
C GLY A 18 -2.61 7.89 1.40
N LYS A 19 -1.35 8.12 1.01
CA LYS A 19 -1.02 8.91 -0.18
C LYS A 19 -1.50 8.28 -1.48
N ALA A 20 -1.45 6.96 -1.62
CA ALA A 20 -1.82 6.26 -2.83
C ALA A 20 -3.33 6.36 -3.12
N PHE A 21 -4.17 6.40 -2.08
CA PHE A 21 -5.63 6.38 -2.20
C PHE A 21 -6.32 7.63 -1.66
N GLU A 22 -5.55 8.72 -1.45
CA GLU A 22 -6.05 9.99 -0.91
C GLU A 22 -6.79 9.83 0.43
N LEU A 23 -6.32 8.91 1.27
CA LEU A 23 -6.83 8.66 2.62
C LEU A 23 -5.98 9.37 3.68
N THR A 24 -6.60 9.72 4.79
CA THR A 24 -5.85 10.04 6.00
C THR A 24 -5.19 8.77 6.57
N GLY A 25 -4.16 8.93 7.41
CA GLY A 25 -3.52 7.78 8.07
C GLY A 25 -4.52 6.95 8.89
N ASP A 26 -5.40 7.61 9.64
CA ASP A 26 -6.48 6.97 10.40
C ASP A 26 -7.48 6.23 9.50
N ASP A 27 -7.86 6.79 8.36
CA ASP A 27 -8.80 6.15 7.45
C ASP A 27 -8.18 4.93 6.74
N ALA A 28 -6.89 5.00 6.41
CA ALA A 28 -6.15 3.85 5.88
C ALA A 28 -6.08 2.71 6.91
N VAL A 29 -5.84 3.02 8.19
CA VAL A 29 -5.86 2.02 9.28
C VAL A 29 -7.24 1.39 9.40
N LYS A 30 -8.30 2.20 9.49
CA LYS A 30 -9.69 1.69 9.57
C LYS A 30 -10.06 0.82 8.38
N ALA A 31 -9.63 1.19 7.17
CA ALA A 31 -9.89 0.41 5.97
C ALA A 31 -9.15 -0.93 5.97
N ILE A 32 -7.94 -1.00 6.54
CA ILE A 32 -7.21 -2.26 6.76
C ILE A 32 -7.93 -3.11 7.81
N GLU A 33 -8.30 -2.54 8.95
CA GLU A 33 -9.00 -3.26 10.04
C GLU A 33 -10.36 -3.80 9.59
N ALA A 34 -11.07 -3.06 8.73
CA ALA A 34 -12.33 -3.49 8.13
C ALA A 34 -12.17 -4.52 7.00
N GLY A 35 -10.94 -4.86 6.61
CA GLY A 35 -10.65 -5.77 5.50
C GLY A 35 -11.00 -5.20 4.11
N HIS A 36 -11.13 -3.88 3.98
CA HIS A 36 -11.37 -3.21 2.70
C HIS A 36 -10.09 -3.00 1.89
N ILE A 37 -8.93 -3.01 2.55
CA ILE A 37 -7.61 -2.96 1.93
C ILE A 37 -7.01 -4.36 1.95
N THR A 38 -6.60 -4.85 0.77
CA THR A 38 -5.81 -6.07 0.65
C THR A 38 -4.36 -5.70 0.40
N LEU A 39 -3.43 -6.36 1.12
CA LEU A 39 -1.98 -6.17 0.98
C LEU A 39 -1.34 -7.49 0.55
N THR A 40 -0.67 -7.48 -0.61
CA THR A 40 0.02 -8.67 -1.13
C THR A 40 1.49 -8.34 -1.40
N MET A 41 2.42 -9.08 -0.79
CA MET A 41 3.83 -9.00 -1.13
C MET A 41 4.11 -9.66 -2.47
N LYS A 42 4.68 -8.91 -3.41
CA LYS A 42 5.04 -9.38 -4.76
C LYS A 42 6.46 -8.98 -5.12
N THR A 43 6.94 -9.54 -6.21
CA THR A 43 8.22 -9.22 -6.83
C THR A 43 7.95 -8.85 -8.28
N ASP A 44 8.56 -7.77 -8.77
CA ASP A 44 8.44 -7.35 -10.17
C ASP A 44 9.40 -8.10 -11.09
N ASP A 45 9.32 -7.84 -12.40
CA ASP A 45 10.16 -8.48 -13.42
C ASP A 45 11.66 -8.17 -13.27
N SER A 46 12.01 -7.12 -12.51
CA SER A 46 13.39 -6.74 -12.21
C SER A 46 13.91 -7.39 -10.93
N GLY A 47 13.09 -8.21 -10.25
CA GLY A 47 13.43 -8.84 -8.98
C GLY A 47 13.22 -7.93 -7.77
N GLN A 48 12.59 -6.76 -7.93
CA GLN A 48 12.36 -5.83 -6.84
C GLN A 48 11.07 -6.17 -6.09
N HIS A 49 11.15 -6.23 -4.76
CA HIS A 49 9.98 -6.46 -3.90
C HIS A 49 9.12 -5.20 -3.78
N PHE A 50 7.80 -5.39 -3.84
CA PHE A 50 6.80 -4.34 -3.65
C PHE A 50 5.51 -4.87 -3.03
N VAL A 51 4.81 -4.03 -2.28
CA VAL A 51 3.49 -4.35 -1.73
C VAL A 51 2.43 -3.90 -2.74
N GLU A 52 1.68 -4.85 -3.28
CA GLU A 52 0.45 -4.57 -4.03
C GLU A 52 -0.67 -4.29 -3.04
N VAL A 53 -1.36 -3.17 -3.25
CA VAL A 53 -2.43 -2.70 -2.40
C VAL A 53 -3.67 -2.52 -3.24
N ASP A 54 -4.74 -3.21 -2.87
CA ASP A 54 -6.04 -3.10 -3.52
C ASP A 54 -7.04 -2.41 -2.59
N TYR A 55 -7.69 -1.37 -3.09
CA TYR A 55 -8.70 -0.62 -2.37
C TYR A 55 -9.73 -0.01 -3.33
N GLN A 56 -11.02 -0.29 -3.10
CA GLN A 56 -12.13 0.23 -3.91
C GLN A 56 -11.96 0.05 -5.43
N GLY A 57 -11.37 -1.06 -5.87
CA GLY A 57 -11.12 -1.33 -7.30
C GLY A 57 -9.94 -0.56 -7.89
N MET A 58 -9.19 0.19 -7.08
CA MET A 58 -7.91 0.76 -7.44
C MET A 58 -6.77 -0.10 -6.90
N THR A 59 -5.71 -0.23 -7.69
CA THR A 59 -4.51 -0.98 -7.31
C THR A 59 -3.29 -0.06 -7.33
N ALA A 60 -2.53 -0.07 -6.24
CA ALA A 60 -1.26 0.62 -6.12
C ALA A 60 -0.14 -0.37 -5.79
N GLN A 61 1.05 -0.13 -6.34
CA GLN A 61 2.27 -0.85 -6.05
C GLN A 61 3.18 0.05 -5.22
N ILE A 62 3.46 -0.35 -3.98
CA ILE A 62 4.29 0.40 -3.05
C ILE A 62 5.66 -0.27 -2.98
N TYR A 63 6.66 0.43 -3.51
CA TYR A 63 8.06 0.08 -3.42
C TYR A 63 8.68 0.83 -2.24
N HIS A 64 9.85 0.40 -1.80
CA HIS A 64 10.62 1.15 -0.81
C HIS A 64 10.98 2.55 -1.35
N GLY A 65 10.24 3.57 -0.90
CA GLY A 65 10.42 4.97 -1.30
C GLY A 65 9.69 5.43 -2.57
N ALA A 66 8.85 4.59 -3.20
CA ALA A 66 8.09 5.00 -4.40
C ALA A 66 6.71 4.34 -4.47
N ILE A 67 5.74 5.04 -5.06
CA ILE A 67 4.38 4.55 -5.32
C ILE A 67 4.17 4.52 -6.83
N ARG A 68 3.65 3.41 -7.36
CA ARG A 68 3.19 3.30 -8.76
C ARG A 68 1.72 2.90 -8.76
N HIS A 69 0.88 3.66 -9.43
CA HIS A 69 -0.52 3.28 -9.64
C HIS A 69 -0.62 2.41 -10.88
N ALA A 70 -1.38 1.31 -10.81
CA ALA A 70 -1.74 0.58 -12.01
C ALA A 70 -2.52 1.54 -12.93
N PRO A 71 -2.33 1.47 -14.27
CA PRO A 71 -3.18 2.22 -15.17
C PRO A 71 -4.63 1.80 -14.88
N ILE A 72 -5.51 2.78 -14.71
CA ILE A 72 -6.95 2.55 -14.62
C ILE A 72 -7.28 1.75 -15.86
N SER A 73 -7.58 0.45 -15.72
CA SER A 73 -8.19 -0.28 -16.83
C SER A 73 -9.55 0.36 -17.01
N ALA A 74 -9.62 1.30 -17.95
CA ALA A 74 -10.85 1.76 -18.55
C ALA A 74 -11.50 0.52 -19.18
N SER A 75 -12.24 -0.19 -18.33
CA SER A 75 -13.13 -1.26 -18.74
C SER A 75 -14.25 -0.54 -19.48
N GLY A 76 -14.24 -0.65 -20.81
CA GLY A 76 -15.31 -0.17 -21.67
C GLY A 76 -16.63 -0.91 -21.43
#